data_AF-A0A6L4U7J9-F1
#
_entry.id   AF-A0A6L4U7J9-F1
#
_cell.length_a   1.000
_cell.length_b   1.000
_cell.length_c   1.000
_cell.angle_alpha   90.00
_cell.angle_beta   90.00
_cell.angle_gamma   90.00
#
_symmetry.space_group_name_H-M   'P 1'
#
loop_
_entity.id
_entity.type
_entity.pdbx_description
1 polymer ?
#
loop_
_entity_poly.entity_id
_entity_poly.type
_entity_poly.pdbx_seq_one_letter_code
_entity_poly.pdbx_strand_id
1 'polypeptide(L)'
;MNDWNTLVNGDAADLLEVKADQVKDAKTLDALKTALDVEAPEYEGCVADGKDGLETAIDELDDAAAWYEKHAGSLKKAVDAVNDSKLAKTIDTAKTLLESSNGNVQDDKTREELSKAIEAKDEAAIAKASKAVNDSIAAKQKADEEAKAKAQAEADAKAAAAANAQTQQQQYNYQQSQPQQSWTPSYPYGGGSTGGGSGTTGGSTGGSAGSSYGGSFGYSSGYGAATPGGTCPESVCGV
;
A
#
# COMPACT_ATOMS: atom_id res chain seq x y z
N MET A 1 29.11 -20.98 32.05
CA MET A 1 28.68 -19.58 31.84
C MET A 1 27.52 -19.38 32.80
N ASN A 2 27.56 -18.35 33.67
CA ASN A 2 26.46 -18.07 34.61
C ASN A 2 25.30 -17.38 33.86
N ASP A 3 24.08 -17.52 34.39
CA ASP A 3 22.86 -16.96 33.79
C ASP A 3 22.90 -15.44 33.63
N TRP A 4 23.66 -14.76 34.50
CA TRP A 4 23.88 -13.32 34.37
C TRP A 4 24.66 -12.98 33.10
N ASN A 5 25.81 -13.62 32.84
CA ASN A 5 26.59 -13.33 31.63
C ASN A 5 25.87 -13.71 30.34
N THR A 6 25.01 -14.74 30.35
CA THR A 6 24.23 -15.11 29.16
C THR A 6 23.17 -14.06 28.84
N LEU A 7 22.51 -13.49 29.86
CA LEU A 7 21.57 -12.38 29.69
C LEU A 7 22.28 -11.10 29.24
N VAL A 8 23.37 -10.72 29.92
CA VAL A 8 24.15 -9.50 29.63
C VAL A 8 24.68 -9.49 28.20
N ASN A 9 25.24 -10.61 27.73
CA ASN A 9 25.83 -10.71 26.38
C ASN A 9 24.83 -11.16 25.30
N GLY A 10 23.56 -11.38 25.67
CA GLY A 10 22.51 -11.84 24.77
C GLY A 10 21.32 -10.88 24.80
N ASP A 11 20.17 -11.37 25.26
CA ASP A 11 18.89 -10.64 25.23
C ASP A 11 18.98 -9.22 25.79
N ALA A 12 19.72 -9.00 26.88
CA ALA A 12 19.84 -7.68 27.47
C ALA A 12 20.63 -6.70 26.57
N ALA A 13 21.68 -7.17 25.89
CA ALA A 13 22.44 -6.36 24.94
C ALA A 13 21.58 -6.00 23.71
N ASP A 14 20.87 -6.97 23.15
CA ASP A 14 19.96 -6.74 22.02
C ASP A 14 18.85 -5.73 22.38
N LEU A 15 18.34 -5.80 23.61
CA LEU A 15 17.33 -4.88 24.10
C LEU A 15 17.87 -3.48 24.42
N LEU A 16 19.16 -3.30 24.67
CA LEU A 16 19.77 -1.97 24.81
C LEU A 16 19.85 -1.22 23.48
N GLU A 17 19.85 -1.93 22.35
CA GLU A 17 19.76 -1.31 21.01
C GLU A 17 18.34 -0.82 20.68
N VAL A 18 17.33 -1.32 21.41
CA VAL A 18 15.95 -0.89 21.25
C VAL A 18 15.79 0.55 21.71
N LYS A 19 15.18 1.36 20.86
CA LYS A 19 14.92 2.77 21.14
C LYS A 19 13.65 2.95 21.97
N ALA A 20 13.59 4.06 22.71
CA ALA A 20 12.43 4.42 23.53
C ALA A 20 11.11 4.53 22.74
N ASP A 21 11.17 4.83 21.45
CA ASP A 21 10.01 4.88 20.55
C ASP A 21 9.57 3.50 20.05
N GLN A 22 10.28 2.41 20.35
CA GLN A 22 9.91 1.03 20.01
C GLN A 22 9.25 0.29 21.18
N VAL A 23 9.29 0.87 22.38
CA VAL A 23 8.62 0.37 23.59
C VAL A 23 7.41 1.24 23.94
N LYS A 24 6.50 0.71 24.76
CA LYS A 24 5.36 1.48 25.28
C LYS A 24 5.79 2.34 26.48
N ASP A 25 6.51 1.73 27.40
CA ASP A 25 7.13 2.37 28.55
C ASP A 25 8.63 2.44 28.35
N ALA A 26 9.17 3.65 28.15
CA ALA A 26 10.60 3.87 28.00
C ALA A 26 11.38 3.60 29.30
N LYS A 27 10.72 3.67 30.46
CA LYS A 27 11.37 3.43 31.76
C LYS A 27 11.81 1.98 31.93
N THR A 28 11.27 1.04 31.16
CA THR A 28 11.73 -0.35 31.20
C THR A 28 13.14 -0.48 30.62
N LEU A 29 13.50 0.34 29.62
CA LEU A 29 14.87 0.41 29.10
C LEU A 29 15.82 1.03 30.13
N ASP A 30 15.37 2.07 30.85
CA ASP A 30 16.16 2.66 31.94
C ASP A 30 16.38 1.65 33.08
N ALA A 31 15.35 0.88 33.43
CA ALA A 31 15.44 -0.19 34.43
C ALA A 31 16.38 -1.32 33.98
N LEU A 32 16.34 -1.71 32.70
CA LEU A 32 17.27 -2.67 32.10
C LEU A 32 18.71 -2.16 32.18
N LYS A 33 18.95 -0.90 31.79
CA LYS A 33 20.27 -0.28 31.88
C LYS A 33 20.77 -0.21 33.32
N THR A 34 19.91 0.16 34.26
CA THR A 34 20.24 0.20 35.69
C THR A 34 20.58 -1.19 36.23
N ALA A 35 19.88 -2.23 35.77
CA ALA A 35 20.17 -3.61 36.14
C ALA A 35 21.46 -4.16 35.53
N LEU A 36 21.95 -3.55 34.45
CA LEU A 36 23.23 -3.88 33.81
C LEU A 36 24.41 -3.08 34.37
N ASP A 37 24.16 -1.89 34.93
CA ASP A 37 25.18 -1.00 35.51
C ASP A 37 25.65 -1.45 36.91
N VAL A 38 25.16 -2.60 37.39
CA VAL A 38 25.59 -3.17 38.67
C VAL A 38 26.98 -3.80 38.54
N GLU A 39 27.88 -3.41 39.45
CA GLU A 39 29.24 -3.93 39.49
C GLU A 39 29.23 -5.40 39.95
N ALA A 40 29.64 -6.30 39.05
CA ALA A 40 29.74 -7.71 39.34
C ALA A 40 30.95 -7.98 40.25
N PRO A 41 30.82 -8.88 41.24
CA PRO A 41 31.93 -9.21 42.13
C PRO A 41 33.10 -9.80 41.31
N GLU A 42 34.28 -9.19 41.47
CA GLU A 42 35.51 -9.70 40.89
C GLU A 42 35.98 -10.93 41.67
N TYR A 43 36.34 -11.98 40.94
CA TYR A 43 36.90 -13.18 41.54
C TYR A 43 38.43 -13.08 41.53
N GLU A 44 39.02 -12.75 42.67
CA GLU A 44 40.49 -12.63 42.80
C GLU A 44 41.22 -13.99 42.93
N GLY A 45 40.49 -15.10 42.88
CA GLY A 45 41.05 -16.45 42.99
C GLY A 45 41.25 -16.92 44.44
N CYS A 46 41.42 -18.24 44.64
CA CYS A 46 41.67 -18.80 45.97
C CYS A 46 43.14 -18.60 46.39
N VAL A 47 43.54 -17.39 46.75
CA VAL A 47 44.82 -17.13 47.42
C VAL A 47 44.56 -17.05 48.92
N ALA A 48 44.68 -18.18 49.61
CA ALA A 48 44.45 -18.28 51.05
C ALA A 48 45.74 -18.67 51.78
N ASP A 49 46.28 -17.77 52.61
CA ASP A 49 47.41 -18.05 53.51
C ASP A 49 46.94 -18.81 54.77
N GLY A 50 46.52 -20.06 54.58
CA GLY A 50 46.12 -20.95 55.68
C GLY A 50 44.60 -21.06 55.89
N LYS A 51 44.21 -21.72 56.99
CA LYS A 51 42.82 -22.13 57.24
C LYS A 51 41.85 -20.94 57.30
N ASP A 52 42.22 -19.87 57.99
CA ASP A 52 41.36 -18.68 58.15
C ASP A 52 41.19 -17.94 56.81
N GLY A 53 42.23 -17.92 55.98
CA GLY A 53 42.15 -17.37 54.62
C GLY A 53 41.24 -18.21 53.71
N LEU A 54 41.18 -19.54 53.94
CA LEU A 54 40.29 -20.42 53.18
C LEU A 54 38.84 -20.24 53.60
N GLU A 55 38.56 -20.08 54.90
CA GLU A 55 37.21 -19.77 55.39
C GLU A 55 36.73 -18.41 54.83
N THR A 56 37.60 -17.39 54.82
CA THR A 56 37.28 -16.08 54.22
C THR A 56 36.99 -16.18 52.72
N ALA A 57 37.79 -16.93 51.97
CA ALA A 57 37.57 -17.13 50.54
C ALA A 57 36.27 -17.90 50.23
N ILE A 58 35.84 -18.79 51.11
CA ILE A 58 34.55 -19.48 50.99
C ILE A 58 33.39 -18.49 51.21
N ASP A 59 33.47 -17.64 52.24
CA ASP A 59 32.43 -16.65 52.52
C ASP A 59 32.29 -15.64 51.35
N GLU A 60 33.41 -15.17 50.79
CA GLU A 60 33.39 -14.27 49.61
C GLU A 60 32.79 -14.95 48.37
N LEU A 61 33.06 -16.24 48.18
CA LEU A 61 32.47 -17.04 47.10
C LEU A 61 30.97 -17.21 47.28
N ASP A 62 30.50 -17.46 48.50
CA ASP A 62 29.08 -17.58 48.83
C ASP A 62 28.35 -16.25 48.63
N ASP A 63 28.96 -15.13 49.04
CA ASP A 63 28.44 -13.78 48.80
C ASP A 63 28.37 -13.46 47.30
N ALA A 64 29.40 -13.80 46.53
CA ALA A 64 29.41 -13.64 45.08
C ALA A 64 28.33 -14.50 44.40
N ALA A 65 28.16 -15.74 44.85
CA ALA A 65 27.11 -16.63 44.33
C ALA A 65 25.71 -16.07 44.60
N ALA A 66 25.45 -15.62 45.84
CA ALA A 66 24.19 -14.98 46.21
C ALA A 66 23.94 -13.68 45.42
N TRP A 67 24.98 -12.92 45.13
CA TRP A 67 24.90 -11.74 44.27
C TRP A 67 24.44 -12.13 42.86
N TYR A 68 25.08 -13.12 42.22
CA TYR A 68 24.73 -13.53 40.85
C TYR A 68 23.30 -14.07 40.76
N GLU A 69 22.85 -14.86 41.72
CA GLU A 69 21.47 -15.38 41.73
C GLU A 69 20.45 -14.24 41.79
N LYS A 70 20.66 -13.28 42.69
CA LYS A 70 19.77 -12.12 42.86
C LYS A 70 19.77 -11.20 41.65
N HIS A 71 20.94 -10.91 41.10
CA HIS A 71 21.07 -9.96 39.97
C HIS A 71 20.66 -10.59 38.65
N ALA A 72 20.92 -11.89 38.41
CA ALA A 72 20.38 -12.59 37.25
C ALA A 72 18.85 -12.59 37.25
N GLY A 73 18.22 -12.87 38.40
CA GLY A 73 16.76 -12.81 38.54
C GLY A 73 16.19 -11.40 38.31
N SER A 74 16.90 -10.37 38.76
CA SER A 74 16.49 -8.97 38.57
C SER A 74 16.67 -8.52 37.12
N LEU A 75 17.79 -8.89 36.48
CA LEU A 75 18.07 -8.62 35.08
C LEU A 75 17.04 -9.30 34.16
N LYS A 76 16.72 -10.57 34.43
CA LYS A 76 15.70 -11.31 33.69
C LYS A 76 14.34 -10.60 33.74
N LYS A 77 13.92 -10.13 34.92
CA LYS A 77 12.67 -9.35 35.06
C LYS A 77 12.70 -8.05 34.25
N ALA A 78 13.85 -7.39 34.17
CA ALA A 78 14.00 -6.18 33.38
C ALA A 78 13.92 -6.46 31.87
N VAL A 79 14.58 -7.53 31.40
CA VAL A 79 14.49 -8.04 30.03
C VAL A 79 13.04 -8.38 29.66
N ASP A 80 12.36 -9.15 30.50
CA ASP A 80 10.95 -9.52 30.32
C ASP A 80 10.05 -8.26 30.26
N ALA A 81 10.27 -7.28 31.15
CA ALA A 81 9.51 -6.03 31.17
C ALA A 81 9.70 -5.19 29.89
N VAL A 82 10.90 -5.17 29.31
CA VAL A 82 11.13 -4.50 28.02
C VAL A 82 10.40 -5.23 26.89
N ASN A 83 10.49 -6.56 26.83
CA ASN A 83 9.77 -7.36 25.83
C ASN A 83 8.25 -7.20 25.94
N ASP A 84 7.70 -7.25 27.15
CA ASP A 84 6.28 -6.98 27.41
C ASP A 84 5.89 -5.57 26.98
N SER A 85 6.76 -4.58 27.19
CA SER A 85 6.56 -3.19 26.77
C SER A 85 6.54 -3.04 25.25
N LYS A 86 7.38 -3.78 24.51
CA LYS A 86 7.34 -3.85 23.04
C LYS A 86 6.02 -4.46 22.57
N LEU A 87 5.66 -5.62 23.11
CA LEU A 87 4.43 -6.32 22.76
C LEU A 87 3.19 -5.46 23.06
N ALA A 88 3.17 -4.77 24.20
CA ALA A 88 2.10 -3.86 24.57
C ALA A 88 1.97 -2.70 23.58
N LYS A 89 3.09 -2.17 23.07
CA LYS A 89 3.07 -1.13 22.03
C LYS A 89 2.48 -1.65 20.72
N THR A 90 2.87 -2.84 20.30
CA THR A 90 2.34 -3.51 19.11
C THR A 90 0.83 -3.74 19.24
N ILE A 91 0.38 -4.21 20.41
CA ILE A 91 -1.03 -4.40 20.73
C ILE A 91 -1.80 -3.07 20.68
N ASP A 92 -1.28 -1.99 21.27
CA ASP A 92 -1.95 -0.69 21.25
C ASP A 92 -2.07 -0.12 19.82
N THR A 93 -1.01 -0.28 19.02
CA THR A 93 -1.02 0.10 17.60
C THR A 93 -2.08 -0.68 16.83
N ALA A 94 -2.16 -1.99 17.07
CA ALA A 94 -3.15 -2.87 16.47
C ALA A 94 -4.59 -2.54 16.89
N LYS A 95 -4.81 -2.18 18.17
CA LYS A 95 -6.13 -1.71 18.66
C LYS A 95 -6.54 -0.41 17.98
N THR A 96 -5.62 0.54 17.85
CA THR A 96 -5.88 1.82 17.15
C THR A 96 -6.22 1.56 15.68
N LEU A 97 -5.53 0.63 15.03
CA LEU A 97 -5.86 0.19 13.67
C LEU A 97 -7.25 -0.46 13.60
N LEU A 98 -7.60 -1.31 14.55
CA LEU A 98 -8.91 -1.95 14.62
C LEU A 98 -10.05 -0.92 14.77
N GLU A 99 -9.84 0.13 15.56
CA GLU A 99 -10.82 1.22 15.73
C GLU A 99 -10.96 2.06 14.46
N SER A 100 -9.84 2.55 13.90
CA SER A 100 -9.82 3.39 12.69
C SER A 100 -10.27 2.67 11.41
N SER A 101 -10.11 1.35 11.35
CA SER A 101 -10.55 0.52 10.22
C SER A 101 -12.07 0.27 10.18
N ASN A 102 -12.81 0.63 11.23
CA ASN A 102 -14.24 0.37 11.32
C ASN A 102 -15.02 1.04 10.17
N GLY A 103 -15.68 0.24 9.33
CA GLY A 103 -16.40 0.70 8.14
C GLY A 103 -15.52 1.06 6.93
N ASN A 104 -14.20 1.10 7.10
CA ASN A 104 -13.22 1.47 6.08
C ASN A 104 -12.54 0.25 5.42
N VAL A 105 -12.81 -0.96 5.90
CA VAL A 105 -12.34 -2.21 5.28
C VAL A 105 -13.28 -2.71 4.19
N GLN A 106 -12.73 -3.47 3.25
CA GLN A 106 -13.50 -4.22 2.26
C GLN A 106 -14.06 -5.52 2.86
N ASP A 107 -13.30 -6.17 3.75
CA ASP A 107 -13.66 -7.44 4.38
C ASP A 107 -13.57 -7.33 5.91
N ASP A 108 -14.73 -7.39 6.58
CA ASP A 108 -14.83 -7.33 8.03
C ASP A 108 -14.11 -8.48 8.74
N LYS A 109 -13.88 -9.62 8.08
CA LYS A 109 -13.12 -10.75 8.64
C LYS A 109 -11.68 -10.36 8.98
N THR A 110 -11.09 -9.42 8.23
CA THR A 110 -9.72 -8.95 8.51
C THR A 110 -9.63 -8.28 9.88
N ARG A 111 -10.70 -7.58 10.31
CA ARG A 111 -10.79 -6.98 11.65
C ARG A 111 -10.99 -8.03 12.73
N GLU A 112 -11.78 -9.08 12.45
CA GLU A 112 -11.94 -10.20 13.39
C GLU A 112 -10.63 -10.96 13.64
N GLU A 113 -9.86 -11.22 12.58
CA GLU A 113 -8.54 -11.85 12.69
C GLU A 113 -7.57 -10.98 13.51
N LEU A 114 -7.59 -9.65 13.28
CA LEU A 114 -6.80 -8.72 14.08
C LEU A 114 -7.22 -8.72 15.55
N SER A 115 -8.53 -8.75 15.85
CA SER A 115 -9.04 -8.84 17.22
C SER A 115 -8.54 -10.10 17.93
N LYS A 116 -8.65 -11.26 17.27
CA LYS A 116 -8.19 -12.55 17.81
C LYS A 116 -6.68 -12.56 18.04
N ALA A 117 -5.91 -11.99 17.12
CA ALA A 117 -4.46 -11.89 17.27
C ALA A 117 -4.07 -11.00 18.46
N ILE A 118 -4.78 -9.89 18.67
CA ILE A 118 -4.60 -9.00 19.83
C ILE A 118 -4.93 -9.74 21.13
N GLU A 119 -6.03 -10.49 21.18
CA GLU A 119 -6.42 -11.29 22.36
C GLU A 119 -5.40 -12.39 22.68
N ALA A 120 -4.85 -13.03 21.64
CA ALA A 120 -3.80 -14.04 21.76
C ALA A 120 -2.43 -13.45 22.15
N LYS A 121 -2.25 -12.13 22.07
CA LYS A 121 -0.98 -11.42 22.26
C LYS A 121 0.16 -11.98 21.41
N ASP A 122 -0.16 -12.46 20.22
CA ASP A 122 0.82 -13.03 19.28
C ASP A 122 1.34 -11.93 18.35
N GLU A 123 2.59 -11.52 18.54
CA GLU A 123 3.22 -10.44 17.78
C GLU A 123 3.22 -10.71 16.27
N ALA A 124 3.51 -11.94 15.86
CA ALA A 124 3.58 -12.32 14.45
C ALA A 124 2.19 -12.34 13.82
N ALA A 125 1.20 -12.88 14.53
CA ALA A 125 -0.19 -12.86 14.09
C ALA A 125 -0.74 -11.43 14.01
N ILE A 126 -0.40 -10.56 14.98
CA ILE A 126 -0.81 -9.15 14.99
C ILE A 126 -0.22 -8.42 13.77
N ALA A 127 1.08 -8.61 13.49
CA ALA A 127 1.73 -7.99 12.33
C ALA A 127 1.08 -8.42 11.01
N LYS A 128 0.80 -9.72 10.86
CA LYS A 128 0.13 -10.28 9.68
C LYS A 128 -1.29 -9.74 9.51
N ALA A 129 -2.09 -9.77 10.58
CA ALA A 129 -3.47 -9.30 10.53
C ALA A 129 -3.55 -7.78 10.33
N SER A 130 -2.65 -7.00 10.93
CA SER A 130 -2.58 -5.55 10.74
C SER A 130 -2.28 -5.20 9.28
N LYS A 131 -1.38 -5.96 8.62
CA LYS A 131 -1.13 -5.81 7.19
C LYS A 131 -2.38 -6.12 6.37
N ALA A 132 -3.07 -7.23 6.66
CA ALA A 132 -4.30 -7.61 5.96
C ALA A 132 -5.41 -6.56 6.08
N VAL A 133 -5.58 -5.95 7.26
CA VAL A 133 -6.51 -4.83 7.47
C VAL A 133 -6.14 -3.63 6.61
N ASN A 134 -4.86 -3.23 6.59
CA ASN A 134 -4.41 -2.10 5.75
C ASN A 134 -4.60 -2.38 4.26
N ASP A 135 -4.29 -3.59 3.80
CA ASP A 135 -4.52 -4.01 2.42
C ASP A 135 -6.02 -3.95 2.06
N SER A 136 -6.89 -4.35 2.99
CA SER A 136 -8.35 -4.27 2.83
C SER A 136 -8.87 -2.82 2.77
N ILE A 137 -8.30 -1.91 3.59
CA ILE A 137 -8.62 -0.48 3.54
C ILE A 137 -8.21 0.11 2.20
N ALA A 138 -6.99 -0.18 1.73
CA ALA A 138 -6.49 0.33 0.45
C ALA A 138 -7.35 -0.16 -0.73
N ALA A 139 -7.78 -1.43 -0.70
CA ALA A 139 -8.65 -1.99 -1.72
C ALA A 139 -10.03 -1.32 -1.73
N LYS A 140 -10.62 -1.06 -0.55
CA LYS A 140 -11.89 -0.31 -0.44
C LYS A 140 -11.74 1.13 -0.96
N GLN A 141 -10.69 1.84 -0.54
CA GLN A 141 -10.43 3.21 -0.99
C GLN A 141 -10.31 3.29 -2.51
N LYS A 142 -9.58 2.35 -3.12
CA LYS A 142 -9.47 2.27 -4.59
C LYS A 142 -10.83 2.03 -5.25
N ALA A 143 -11.64 1.13 -4.71
CA ALA A 143 -12.98 0.86 -5.23
C ALA A 143 -13.91 2.08 -5.10
N ASP A 144 -13.85 2.78 -3.98
CA ASP A 144 -14.64 3.99 -3.71
C ASP A 144 -14.22 5.15 -4.64
N GLU A 145 -12.92 5.31 -4.91
CA GLU A 145 -12.41 6.28 -5.89
C GLU A 145 -12.87 5.97 -7.31
N GLU A 146 -12.79 4.71 -7.76
CA GLU A 146 -13.27 4.27 -9.07
C GLU A 146 -14.79 4.49 -9.22
N ALA A 147 -15.56 4.17 -8.18
CA ALA A 147 -17.00 4.40 -8.15
C ALA A 147 -17.35 5.89 -8.22
N LYS A 148 -16.61 6.74 -7.49
CA LYS A 148 -16.76 8.20 -7.53
C LYS A 148 -16.42 8.77 -8.90
N ALA A 149 -15.35 8.31 -9.53
CA ALA A 149 -14.96 8.73 -10.87
C ALA A 149 -16.03 8.37 -11.92
N LYS A 150 -16.59 7.16 -11.83
CA LYS A 150 -17.69 6.73 -12.71
C LYS A 150 -18.96 7.56 -12.47
N ALA A 151 -19.32 7.81 -11.22
CA ALA A 151 -20.48 8.64 -10.87
C ALA A 151 -20.32 10.08 -11.39
N GLN A 152 -19.11 10.65 -11.30
CA GLN A 152 -18.81 11.98 -11.84
C GLN A 152 -18.93 11.99 -13.37
N ALA A 153 -18.36 11.00 -14.06
CA ALA A 153 -18.46 10.90 -15.52
C ALA A 153 -19.93 10.76 -15.99
N GLU A 154 -20.75 9.98 -15.29
CA GLU A 154 -22.18 9.85 -15.58
C GLU A 154 -22.95 11.15 -15.31
N ALA A 155 -22.59 11.91 -14.26
CA ALA A 155 -23.17 13.21 -13.97
C ALA A 155 -22.82 14.23 -15.06
N ASP A 156 -21.56 14.29 -15.49
CA ASP A 156 -21.09 15.19 -16.54
C ASP A 156 -21.74 14.84 -17.90
N ALA A 157 -21.89 13.55 -18.22
CA ALA A 157 -22.59 13.11 -19.42
C ALA A 157 -24.08 13.51 -19.42
N LYS A 158 -24.76 13.37 -18.27
CA LYS A 158 -26.16 13.84 -18.12
C LYS A 158 -26.27 15.35 -18.25
N ALA A 159 -25.34 16.11 -17.67
CA ALA A 159 -25.31 17.56 -17.79
C ALA A 159 -25.10 18.01 -19.25
N ALA A 160 -24.18 17.37 -19.98
CA ALA A 160 -23.94 17.64 -21.39
C ALA A 160 -25.17 17.29 -22.27
N ALA A 161 -25.85 16.17 -21.98
CA ALA A 161 -27.08 15.79 -22.68
C ALA A 161 -28.22 16.79 -22.43
N ALA A 162 -28.38 17.28 -21.20
CA ALA A 162 -29.38 18.30 -20.86
C ALA A 162 -29.10 19.64 -21.57
N ALA A 163 -27.84 20.07 -21.63
CA ALA A 163 -27.44 21.29 -22.34
C ALA A 163 -27.73 21.20 -23.85
N ASN A 164 -27.44 20.07 -24.48
CA ASN A 164 -27.74 19.83 -25.91
C ASN A 164 -29.25 19.76 -26.21
N ALA A 165 -30.07 19.25 -25.30
CA ALA A 165 -31.52 19.26 -25.46
C ALA A 165 -32.08 20.69 -25.41
N GLN A 166 -31.53 21.54 -24.54
CA GLN A 166 -31.96 22.93 -24.38
C GLN A 166 -31.58 23.79 -25.60
N THR A 167 -30.41 23.57 -26.21
CA THR A 167 -30.00 24.27 -27.44
C THR A 167 -30.82 23.85 -28.66
N GLN A 168 -31.13 22.55 -28.81
CA GLN A 168 -32.01 22.09 -29.90
C GLN A 168 -33.41 22.70 -29.82
N GLN A 169 -34.01 22.83 -28.64
CA GLN A 169 -35.32 23.47 -28.53
C GLN A 169 -35.31 24.95 -28.93
N GLN A 170 -34.22 25.67 -28.66
CA GLN A 170 -34.08 27.07 -29.12
C GLN A 170 -33.91 27.17 -30.64
N GLN A 171 -33.16 26.26 -31.27
CA GLN A 171 -33.05 26.21 -32.74
C GLN A 171 -34.38 25.89 -33.43
N TYR A 172 -35.16 24.94 -32.91
CA TYR A 172 -36.48 24.61 -33.47
C TYR A 172 -37.48 25.77 -33.37
N ASN A 173 -37.42 26.58 -32.30
CA ASN A 173 -38.28 27.75 -32.14
C ASN A 173 -37.93 28.87 -33.14
N TYR A 174 -36.64 29.09 -33.42
CA TYR A 174 -36.19 30.05 -34.44
C TYR A 174 -36.58 29.65 -35.88
N GLN A 175 -36.71 28.36 -36.17
CA GLN A 175 -37.02 27.88 -37.53
C GLN A 175 -38.52 27.95 -37.86
N GLN A 176 -39.43 27.89 -36.88
CA GLN A 176 -40.88 28.05 -37.09
C GLN A 176 -41.34 29.50 -37.25
N SER A 177 -40.49 30.48 -36.93
CA SER A 177 -40.82 31.90 -37.03
C SER A 177 -40.36 32.56 -38.33
N GLN A 178 -39.94 31.78 -39.35
CA GLN A 178 -39.63 32.35 -40.66
C GLN A 178 -40.92 32.53 -41.47
N PRO A 179 -41.30 33.77 -41.87
CA PRO A 179 -42.41 33.99 -42.77
C PRO A 179 -42.09 33.36 -44.14
N GLN A 180 -43.01 32.55 -44.67
CA GLN A 180 -42.89 32.00 -46.02
C GLN A 180 -42.89 33.14 -47.04
N GLN A 181 -41.71 33.49 -47.54
CA GLN A 181 -41.57 34.38 -48.69
C GLN A 181 -41.70 33.53 -49.96
N SER A 182 -42.90 33.51 -50.53
CA SER A 182 -43.19 32.95 -51.85
C SER A 182 -42.41 33.72 -52.91
N TRP A 183 -41.30 33.14 -53.39
CA TRP A 183 -40.58 33.64 -54.56
C TRP A 183 -41.11 32.96 -55.82
N THR A 184 -41.86 33.71 -56.62
CA THR A 184 -42.32 33.32 -57.95
C THR A 184 -41.14 33.34 -58.94
N PRO A 185 -40.94 32.32 -59.79
CA PRO A 185 -39.91 32.35 -60.81
C PRO A 185 -40.29 33.32 -61.94
N SER A 186 -39.46 34.34 -62.20
CA SER A 186 -39.56 35.16 -63.40
C SER A 186 -38.25 35.11 -64.18
N TYR A 187 -38.32 34.48 -65.36
CA TYR A 187 -37.39 34.61 -66.47
C TYR A 187 -37.91 35.80 -67.32
N PRO A 188 -37.04 36.72 -67.76
CA PRO A 188 -36.62 36.64 -69.17
C PRO A 188 -35.18 37.08 -69.47
N TYR A 189 -34.49 36.23 -70.23
CA TYR A 189 -33.87 36.53 -71.53
C TYR A 189 -33.27 37.92 -71.80
N GLY A 190 -31.96 37.96 -72.05
CA GLY A 190 -31.40 38.72 -73.18
C GLY A 190 -30.15 39.58 -72.96
N GLY A 191 -28.98 39.00 -73.24
CA GLY A 191 -28.02 39.64 -74.16
C GLY A 191 -26.78 40.36 -73.61
N GLY A 192 -25.60 39.74 -73.80
CA GLY A 192 -24.55 40.38 -74.59
C GLY A 192 -23.22 40.76 -73.91
N SER A 193 -22.18 40.02 -74.34
CA SER A 193 -20.82 40.51 -74.68
C SER A 193 -19.67 40.52 -73.66
N THR A 194 -18.78 39.55 -73.92
CA THR A 194 -17.33 39.68 -74.21
C THR A 194 -16.30 39.97 -73.11
N GLY A 195 -15.25 39.13 -73.12
CA GLY A 195 -13.95 39.31 -72.46
C GLY A 195 -13.65 38.10 -71.56
N GLY A 196 -12.97 37.04 -72.02
CA GLY A 196 -11.51 37.01 -72.25
C GLY A 196 -10.82 36.84 -70.89
N GLY A 197 -9.96 35.88 -70.60
CA GLY A 197 -9.24 34.89 -71.37
C GLY A 197 -8.25 34.21 -70.40
N SER A 198 -7.77 33.05 -70.84
CA SER A 198 -6.84 32.11 -70.20
C SER A 198 -5.57 32.70 -69.57
N GLY A 199 -5.01 32.00 -68.57
CA GLY A 199 -3.69 32.29 -68.00
C GLY A 199 -3.21 31.25 -66.97
N THR A 200 -2.93 30.04 -67.42
CA THR A 200 -2.14 29.00 -66.73
C THR A 200 -0.66 29.42 -66.63
N THR A 201 0.00 29.23 -65.47
CA THR A 201 1.32 28.54 -65.28
C THR A 201 2.07 28.95 -63.99
N GLY A 202 2.69 27.94 -63.35
CA GLY A 202 3.78 28.07 -62.34
C GLY A 202 3.32 27.88 -60.90
N GLY A 203 3.57 26.78 -60.16
CA GLY A 203 4.51 25.68 -60.34
C GLY A 203 5.71 25.81 -59.39
N SER A 204 5.88 24.79 -58.52
CA SER A 204 7.06 24.46 -57.67
C SER A 204 6.97 24.94 -56.20
N THR A 205 7.29 24.17 -55.15
CA THR A 205 7.75 22.77 -54.96
C THR A 205 7.81 22.47 -53.45
N GLY A 206 7.64 21.20 -53.09
CA GLY A 206 7.98 20.60 -51.78
C GLY A 206 6.73 20.16 -51.01
N GLY A 207 6.27 18.90 -51.01
CA GLY A 207 7.01 17.63 -50.92
C GLY A 207 7.30 17.32 -49.44
N SER A 208 6.95 16.18 -48.83
CA SER A 208 6.46 14.90 -49.31
C SER A 208 5.94 14.06 -48.14
N ALA A 209 5.24 12.97 -48.51
CA ALA A 209 4.95 11.73 -47.78
C ALA A 209 3.79 11.76 -46.78
N GLY A 210 2.74 10.95 -46.90
CA GLY A 210 2.42 9.84 -47.82
C GLY A 210 1.30 9.03 -47.14
N SER A 211 0.08 9.08 -47.70
CA SER A 211 -0.55 8.00 -48.48
C SER A 211 -1.03 6.82 -47.61
N SER A 212 -2.34 6.67 -47.33
CA SER A 212 -3.37 5.98 -48.19
C SER A 212 -3.35 4.46 -47.98
N TYR A 213 -4.41 3.66 -47.89
CA TYR A 213 -5.78 3.55 -48.39
C TYR A 213 -6.52 2.64 -47.37
N GLY A 214 -7.84 2.53 -47.20
CA GLY A 214 -8.98 2.69 -48.08
C GLY A 214 -9.90 1.48 -47.89
N GLY A 215 -11.23 1.70 -47.84
CA GLY A 215 -12.21 0.75 -48.38
C GLY A 215 -12.86 -0.28 -47.45
N SER A 216 -13.96 0.13 -46.81
CA SER A 216 -15.33 -0.43 -46.87
C SER A 216 -15.63 -1.82 -47.48
N PHE A 217 -16.75 -2.39 -46.99
CA PHE A 217 -17.55 -3.56 -47.42
C PHE A 217 -17.02 -4.94 -46.98
N GLY A 218 -17.78 -5.89 -46.44
CA GLY A 218 -19.22 -6.09 -46.26
C GLY A 218 -19.47 -7.61 -46.13
N TYR A 219 -20.37 -8.02 -45.23
CA TYR A 219 -21.14 -9.28 -45.18
C TYR A 219 -20.44 -10.66 -45.25
N SER A 220 -20.60 -11.47 -44.20
CA SER A 220 -21.41 -12.72 -44.20
C SER A 220 -20.92 -13.78 -43.20
N SER A 221 -21.90 -14.53 -42.71
CA SER A 221 -21.83 -15.65 -41.78
C SER A 221 -20.92 -16.81 -42.21
N GLY A 222 -20.45 -17.55 -41.21
CA GLY A 222 -20.49 -19.01 -41.29
C GLY A 222 -19.21 -19.77 -40.94
N TYR A 223 -19.34 -20.60 -39.90
CA TYR A 223 -18.86 -21.99 -39.73
C TYR A 223 -17.38 -22.32 -40.04
N GLY A 224 -16.74 -22.95 -39.07
CA GLY A 224 -15.29 -23.17 -39.02
C GLY A 224 -14.71 -24.17 -40.01
N ALA A 225 -13.38 -24.17 -40.03
CA ALA A 225 -12.54 -25.32 -40.34
C ALA A 225 -11.10 -25.02 -39.90
N ALA A 226 -10.48 -26.03 -39.28
CA ALA A 226 -9.10 -26.08 -38.85
C ALA A 226 -8.10 -25.92 -40.01
N THR A 227 -6.94 -25.29 -39.80
CA THR A 227 -5.59 -25.88 -39.63
C THR A 227 -4.55 -24.85 -40.15
N PRO A 228 -3.23 -25.06 -40.12
CA PRO A 228 -2.36 -25.47 -39.02
C PRO A 228 -1.14 -24.51 -38.89
N GLY A 229 -0.60 -24.31 -37.69
CA GLY A 229 0.72 -23.68 -37.57
C GLY A 229 0.89 -22.90 -36.27
N GLY A 230 1.67 -23.46 -35.35
CA GLY A 230 2.03 -22.77 -34.12
C GLY A 230 2.51 -23.74 -33.04
N THR A 231 3.76 -24.16 -33.17
CA THR A 231 4.72 -24.42 -32.07
C THR A 231 4.19 -25.07 -30.79
N CYS A 232 4.55 -26.34 -30.59
CA CYS A 232 4.51 -27.04 -29.31
C CYS A 232 5.40 -26.34 -28.27
N PRO A 233 4.93 -26.03 -27.06
CA PRO A 233 5.79 -25.89 -25.89
C PRO A 233 5.98 -27.25 -25.20
N GLU A 234 7.23 -27.72 -25.16
CA GLU A 234 7.69 -28.79 -24.27
C GLU A 234 7.41 -28.40 -22.82
N SER A 235 6.70 -29.27 -22.08
CA SER A 235 6.81 -29.54 -20.63
C SER A 235 5.49 -30.01 -20.00
N VAL A 236 4.80 -30.98 -20.63
CA VAL A 236 3.77 -31.78 -19.94
C VAL A 236 3.93 -33.25 -20.30
N CYS A 237 4.98 -33.87 -19.76
CA CYS A 237 5.05 -35.32 -19.57
C CYS A 237 5.49 -35.57 -18.13
N GLY A 238 4.51 -35.88 -17.29
CA GLY A 238 4.69 -36.25 -15.89
C GLY A 238 3.55 -37.18 -15.48
N VAL A 239 3.53 -38.38 -16.07
CA VAL A 239 3.00 -39.62 -15.49
C VAL A 239 3.84 -40.77 -16.04
#